data_AF-A0A6F9BU97-F1
#
_entry.id   AF-A0A6F9BU97-F1
#
_cell.length_a   1.000
_cell.length_b   1.000
_cell.length_c   1.000
_cell.angle_alpha   90.00
_cell.angle_beta   90.00
_cell.angle_gamma   90.00
#
_symmetry.space_group_name_H-M   'P 1'
#
loop_
_entity.id
_entity.type
_entity.pdbx_description
1 polymer ?
#
loop_
_entity_poly.entity_id
_entity_poly.type
_entity_poly.pdbx_seq_one_letter_code
_entity_poly.pdbx_strand_id
1 'polypeptide(L)'
;SVNVLVQNCKIYNDASCDISADGQLLAVLSPMGHYVMVGLASRRILLHHTTDHIVAQVFRLQQPHGPNAISVSLSPMGHYVMVGLASRRILLHHTTDHIVAQVFRLQQPHGGETSMRRMFDVVYPMAADQRRHVSINSARWLPEPGLGLAYGTNKGDLVICRPV
;
A
#
# COMPACT_ATOMS: atom_id res chain seq x y z
N SER A 1 0.34 -4.27 -25.32
CA SER A 1 -0.22 -4.28 -23.96
C SER A 1 -0.55 -5.73 -23.59
N VAL A 2 -0.13 -6.20 -22.42
CA VAL A 2 -0.45 -7.55 -21.93
C VAL A 2 -1.52 -7.39 -20.86
N ASN A 3 -2.69 -7.98 -21.07
CA ASN A 3 -3.75 -7.98 -20.07
C ASN A 3 -3.44 -9.04 -19.01
N VAL A 4 -3.37 -8.65 -17.74
CA VAL A 4 -3.22 -9.59 -16.62
C VAL A 4 -4.61 -9.98 -16.14
N LEU A 5 -5.05 -11.19 -16.45
CA LEU A 5 -6.34 -11.73 -16.00
C LEU A 5 -6.16 -12.47 -14.68
N VAL A 6 -6.72 -11.91 -13.61
CA VAL A 6 -6.80 -12.56 -12.30
C VAL A 6 -8.15 -13.29 -12.21
N GLN A 7 -8.13 -14.62 -12.18
CA GLN A 7 -9.36 -15.42 -12.25
C GLN A 7 -10.26 -15.27 -11.01
N ASN A 8 -9.66 -15.05 -9.84
CA ASN A 8 -10.37 -14.84 -8.58
C ASN A 8 -9.65 -13.73 -7.80
N CYS A 9 -10.30 -12.57 -7.64
CA CYS A 9 -9.80 -11.49 -6.83
C CYS A 9 -10.89 -11.04 -5.87
N LYS A 10 -10.55 -10.85 -4.59
CA LYS A 10 -11.46 -10.30 -3.59
C LYS A 10 -10.94 -8.94 -3.14
N ILE A 11 -11.32 -7.92 -3.90
CA ILE A 11 -11.09 -6.52 -3.55
C ILE A 11 -12.26 -6.10 -2.67
N TYR A 12 -12.01 -5.87 -1.38
CA TYR A 12 -13.04 -5.35 -0.47
C TYR A 12 -13.05 -3.82 -0.49
N ASN A 13 -14.23 -3.21 -0.65
CA ASN A 13 -14.44 -1.76 -0.57
C ASN A 13 -13.48 -0.98 -1.49
N ASP A 14 -12.87 0.08 -0.95
CA ASP A 14 -11.94 0.99 -1.60
C ASP A 14 -10.53 0.40 -1.77
N ALA A 15 -10.36 -0.92 -1.61
CA ALA A 15 -9.05 -1.55 -1.76
C ALA A 15 -8.51 -1.37 -3.18
N SER A 16 -7.27 -0.91 -3.30
CA SER A 16 -6.62 -0.76 -4.61
C SER A 16 -5.66 -1.91 -4.95
N CYS A 17 -5.28 -1.97 -6.21
CA CYS A 17 -4.18 -2.76 -6.74
C CYS A 17 -3.30 -1.88 -7.64
N ASP A 18 -2.07 -2.32 -7.89
CA ASP A 18 -1.16 -1.63 -8.81
C ASP A 18 -0.25 -2.62 -9.53
N ILE A 19 0.20 -2.26 -10.73
CA ILE A 19 1.14 -3.04 -11.54
C ILE A 19 2.40 -2.23 -11.78
N SER A 20 3.57 -2.85 -11.74
CA SER A 20 4.83 -2.16 -12.05
C SER A 20 4.89 -1.78 -13.53
N ALA A 21 5.66 -0.73 -13.85
CA ALA A 21 5.81 -0.21 -15.21
C ALA A 21 6.34 -1.27 -16.21
N ASP A 22 7.19 -2.19 -15.75
CA ASP A 22 7.71 -3.32 -16.53
C ASP A 22 6.73 -4.50 -16.64
N GLY A 23 5.56 -4.40 -16.00
CA GLY A 23 4.54 -5.43 -15.95
C GLY A 23 4.96 -6.70 -15.23
N GLN A 24 6.05 -6.69 -14.46
CA GLN A 24 6.56 -7.88 -13.77
C GLN A 24 5.98 -8.06 -12.37
N LEU A 25 5.53 -7.00 -11.71
CA LEU A 25 5.03 -7.03 -10.35
C LEU A 25 3.56 -6.62 -10.30
N LEU A 26 2.76 -7.36 -9.54
CA LEU A 26 1.42 -6.99 -9.12
C LEU A 26 1.41 -6.78 -7.62
N ALA A 27 0.95 -5.62 -7.17
CA ALA A 27 0.66 -5.31 -5.77
C ALA A 27 -0.86 -5.32 -5.54
N VAL A 28 -1.32 -6.09 -4.56
CA VAL A 28 -2.74 -6.20 -4.18
C VAL A 28 -2.88 -6.19 -2.66
N LEU A 29 -3.96 -5.59 -2.17
CA LEU A 29 -4.34 -5.69 -0.76
C LEU A 29 -5.05 -7.01 -0.50
N SER A 30 -4.64 -7.69 0.57
CA SER A 30 -5.26 -8.96 0.96
C SER A 30 -6.58 -8.72 1.70
N PRO A 31 -7.59 -9.56 1.46
CA PRO A 31 -8.91 -9.41 2.07
C PRO A 31 -8.93 -9.55 3.60
N MET A 32 -7.86 -10.08 4.21
CA MET A 32 -7.68 -10.20 5.66
C MET A 32 -7.19 -8.90 6.33
N GLY A 33 -7.31 -7.74 5.66
CA GLY A 33 -7.27 -6.38 6.23
C GLY A 33 -5.90 -5.87 6.73
N HIS A 34 -4.87 -6.71 6.67
CA HIS A 34 -3.56 -6.41 7.27
C HIS A 34 -2.36 -6.78 6.40
N TYR A 35 -2.59 -7.29 5.19
CA TYR A 35 -1.51 -7.77 4.34
C TYR A 35 -1.51 -7.05 3.00
N VAL A 36 -0.31 -6.73 2.55
CA VAL A 36 -0.03 -6.33 1.17
C VAL A 36 0.68 -7.49 0.50
N MET A 37 0.16 -7.94 -0.63
CA MET A 37 0.78 -8.98 -1.42
C MET A 37 1.43 -8.35 -2.64
N VAL A 38 2.73 -8.60 -2.82
CA VAL A 38 3.48 -8.21 -4.02
C VAL A 38 4.03 -9.47 -4.68
N GLY A 39 3.60 -9.74 -5.91
CA GLY A 39 3.95 -10.99 -6.60
C GLY A 39 4.26 -10.78 -8.08
N LEU A 40 4.80 -11.82 -8.73
CA LEU A 40 5.11 -11.77 -10.16
C LEU A 40 3.83 -11.82 -11.00
N ALA A 41 3.65 -10.86 -11.90
CA ALA A 41 2.49 -10.77 -12.79
C ALA A 41 2.55 -11.76 -13.98
N SER A 42 3.72 -12.29 -14.32
CA SER A 42 3.97 -13.15 -15.47
C SER A 42 3.55 -14.62 -15.29
N ARG A 43 3.04 -15.01 -14.12
CA ARG A 43 2.45 -16.33 -13.88
C ARG A 43 1.08 -16.12 -13.24
N ARG A 44 0.05 -16.85 -13.71
CA ARG A 44 -1.32 -16.86 -13.17
C ARG A 44 -1.32 -16.61 -11.66
N ILE A 45 -1.71 -15.41 -11.22
CA ILE A 45 -1.85 -15.12 -9.79
C ILE A 45 -3.16 -15.77 -9.34
N LEU A 46 -3.05 -17.05 -8.96
CA LEU A 46 -4.13 -17.84 -8.38
C LEU A 46 -4.22 -17.50 -6.89
N LEU A 47 -5.06 -16.54 -6.51
CA LEU A 47 -5.37 -16.26 -5.10
C LEU A 47 -6.27 -17.38 -4.54
N HIS A 48 -5.69 -18.54 -4.23
CA HIS A 48 -6.38 -19.62 -3.50
C HIS A 48 -5.80 -19.76 -2.09
N HIS A 49 -6.70 -20.01 -1.14
CA HIS A 49 -6.40 -20.22 0.29
C HIS A 49 -5.56 -21.49 0.56
N THR A 50 -5.27 -22.28 -0.46
CA THR A 50 -4.52 -23.54 -0.36
C THR A 50 -3.35 -23.50 -1.32
N THR A 51 -2.15 -23.54 -0.72
CA THR A 51 -0.86 -24.04 -1.21
C THR A 51 -0.79 -24.49 -2.68
N ASP A 52 0.06 -23.80 -3.47
CA ASP A 52 1.22 -24.38 -4.20
C ASP A 52 1.64 -23.63 -5.48
N HIS A 53 0.94 -22.57 -5.91
CA HIS A 53 1.29 -21.90 -7.18
C HIS A 53 1.41 -20.37 -7.12
N ILE A 54 1.40 -19.79 -5.92
CA ILE A 54 1.59 -18.35 -5.72
C ILE A 54 3.08 -18.07 -5.47
N VAL A 55 3.77 -17.50 -6.45
CA VAL A 55 5.06 -16.84 -6.23
C VAL A 55 4.80 -15.37 -5.87
N ALA A 56 4.02 -15.15 -4.81
CA ALA A 56 3.73 -13.83 -4.27
C ALA A 56 4.27 -13.73 -2.85
N GLN A 57 4.90 -12.60 -2.55
CA GLN A 57 5.35 -12.27 -1.22
C GLN A 57 4.18 -11.65 -0.47
N VAL A 58 3.83 -12.24 0.65
CA VAL A 58 2.82 -11.70 1.57
C VAL A 58 3.56 -10.91 2.64
N PHE A 59 3.27 -9.63 2.76
CA PHE A 59 3.79 -8.80 3.83
C PHE A 59 2.68 -8.44 4.81
N ARG A 60 2.91 -8.72 6.09
CA ARG A 60 2.06 -8.24 7.17
C ARG A 60 2.49 -6.82 7.53
N LEU A 61 1.56 -5.88 7.44
CA LEU A 61 1.78 -4.55 8.01
C LEU A 61 2.00 -4.72 9.51
N GLN A 62 3.19 -4.33 9.99
CA GLN A 62 3.53 -4.34 11.41
C GLN A 62 2.62 -3.36 12.12
N GLN A 63 1.41 -3.78 12.51
CA GLN A 63 0.61 -3.35 13.66
C GLN A 63 -0.70 -4.18 13.70
N PRO A 64 -0.84 -5.15 14.63
CA PRO A 64 -2.08 -5.93 14.79
C PRO A 64 -3.32 -5.05 15.07
N HIS A 65 -3.11 -3.82 15.56
CA HIS A 65 -4.14 -2.83 15.85
C HIS A 65 -4.01 -1.53 15.03
N GLY A 66 -3.15 -1.51 14.00
CA GLY A 66 -2.85 -0.33 13.19
C GLY A 66 -3.94 0.07 12.21
N PRO A 67 -3.82 1.24 11.56
CA PRO A 67 -4.79 1.73 10.58
C PRO A 67 -4.98 0.75 9.41
N ASN A 68 -6.20 0.68 8.87
CA ASN A 68 -6.59 -0.30 7.85
C ASN A 68 -5.96 0.06 6.51
N ALA A 69 -5.26 -0.86 5.85
CA ALA A 69 -4.72 -0.58 4.52
C ALA A 69 -5.84 -0.55 3.49
N ILE A 70 -5.83 0.49 2.65
CA ILE A 70 -6.87 0.71 1.63
C ILE A 70 -6.30 1.04 0.25
N SER A 71 -5.08 1.57 0.18
CA SER A 71 -4.43 1.92 -1.09
C SER A 71 -3.06 1.27 -1.15
N VAL A 72 -2.66 0.81 -2.31
CA VAL A 72 -1.32 0.34 -2.62
C VAL A 72 -0.88 0.96 -3.93
N SER A 73 0.39 1.36 -4.01
CA SER A 73 1.00 1.82 -5.25
C SER A 73 2.47 1.43 -5.34
N LEU A 74 2.89 0.97 -6.51
CA LEU A 74 4.27 0.67 -6.83
C LEU A 74 4.97 1.93 -7.35
N SER A 75 6.20 2.17 -6.92
CA SER A 75 7.01 3.27 -7.45
C SER A 75 7.27 3.06 -8.96
N PRO A 76 7.53 4.12 -9.74
CA PRO A 76 7.78 4.00 -11.18
C PRO A 76 8.87 2.99 -11.55
N MET A 77 9.90 2.85 -10.71
CA MET A 77 11.02 1.91 -10.91
C MET A 77 10.80 0.53 -10.28
N GLY A 78 9.63 0.28 -9.69
CA GLY A 78 9.32 -1.02 -9.07
C GLY A 78 10.23 -1.39 -7.88
N HIS A 79 10.90 -0.42 -7.25
CA HIS A 79 11.77 -0.67 -6.10
C HIS A 79 11.09 -0.44 -4.76
N TYR A 80 9.96 0.27 -4.76
CA TYR A 80 9.22 0.63 -3.56
C TYR A 80 7.74 0.33 -3.74
N VAL A 81 7.10 -0.03 -2.63
CA VAL A 81 5.66 -0.10 -2.51
C VAL A 81 5.22 0.86 -1.41
N MET A 82 4.21 1.66 -1.72
CA MET A 82 3.55 2.53 -0.77
C MET A 82 2.19 1.95 -0.41
N VAL A 83 1.84 2.03 0.87
CA VAL A 83 0.59 1.52 1.42
C VAL A 83 -0.14 2.67 2.11
N GLY A 84 -1.27 3.08 1.55
CA GLY A 84 -2.16 4.08 2.11
C GLY A 84 -3.09 3.50 3.16
N LEU A 85 -3.30 4.27 4.22
CA LEU A 85 -3.91 3.83 5.47
C LEU A 85 -5.17 4.65 5.77
N ALA A 86 -6.21 3.96 6.21
CA ALA A 86 -7.42 4.55 6.77
C ALA A 86 -7.35 4.52 8.29
N SER A 87 -7.67 5.64 8.92
CA SER A 87 -7.73 5.73 10.39
C SER A 87 -8.82 4.80 10.92
N ARG A 88 -8.48 3.99 11.94
CA ARG A 88 -9.48 3.23 12.70
C ARG A 88 -10.14 4.16 13.70
N ARG A 89 -11.48 4.11 13.79
CA ARG A 89 -12.30 4.89 14.74
C ARG A 89 -12.08 4.54 16.23
N ILE A 90 -10.99 3.86 16.58
CA ILE A 90 -10.76 3.42 17.96
C ILE A 90 -10.21 4.62 18.74
N LEU A 91 -11.05 5.15 19.62
CA LEU A 91 -10.96 6.36 20.45
C LEU A 91 -9.75 6.47 21.40
N LEU A 92 -8.75 5.60 21.32
CA LEU A 92 -7.81 5.36 22.44
C LEU A 92 -6.35 5.74 22.21
N HIS A 93 -5.96 6.19 21.01
CA HIS A 93 -4.55 6.48 20.73
C HIS A 93 -4.28 7.97 20.53
N HIS A 94 -3.69 8.58 21.55
CA HIS A 94 -3.02 9.89 21.52
C HIS A 94 -1.70 9.82 20.72
N THR A 95 -1.74 9.32 19.49
CA THR A 95 -0.56 9.40 18.61
C THR A 95 -0.53 10.78 17.96
N THR A 96 0.54 11.54 18.18
CA THR A 96 0.75 12.89 17.65
C THR A 96 0.93 12.91 16.14
N ASP A 97 1.34 11.79 15.55
CA ASP A 97 1.67 11.71 14.14
C ASP A 97 0.54 11.00 13.39
N HIS A 98 -0.17 11.75 12.55
CA HIS A 98 -1.22 11.23 11.69
C HIS A 98 -0.61 10.50 10.49
N ILE A 99 -0.04 9.33 10.74
CA ILE A 99 0.50 8.47 9.68
C ILE A 99 -0.64 8.05 8.76
N VAL A 100 -0.55 8.47 7.51
CA VAL A 100 -1.56 8.23 6.48
C VAL A 100 -1.07 7.25 5.41
N ALA A 101 0.25 7.07 5.24
CA ALA A 101 0.79 6.02 4.41
C ALA A 101 2.15 5.53 4.93
N GLN A 102 2.58 4.35 4.48
CA GLN A 102 3.90 3.80 4.77
C GLN A 102 4.58 3.38 3.49
N VAL A 103 5.90 3.59 3.40
CA VAL A 103 6.69 3.21 2.23
C VAL A 103 7.69 2.12 2.59
N PHE A 104 7.70 1.07 1.77
CA PHE A 104 8.57 -0.09 1.92
C PHE A 104 9.45 -0.25 0.69
N ARG A 105 10.71 -0.63 0.89
CA ARG A 105 11.63 -1.05 -0.17
C ARG A 105 11.49 -2.53 -0.43
N LEU A 106 11.32 -2.89 -1.70
CA LEU A 106 11.38 -4.26 -2.19
C LEU A 106 12.87 -4.65 -2.29
N GLN A 107 13.33 -5.55 -1.41
CA GLN A 107 14.74 -5.93 -1.31
C GLN A 107 15.11 -7.10 -2.23
N GLN A 108 14.24 -8.11 -2.32
CA GLN A 108 14.48 -9.30 -3.15
C GLN A 108 13.16 -9.86 -3.67
N PRO A 109 13.04 -10.14 -4.98
CA PRO A 109 12.01 -11.04 -5.47
C PRO A 109 12.15 -12.38 -4.72
N HIS A 110 11.06 -12.92 -4.17
CA HIS A 110 10.92 -14.24 -3.52
C HIS A 110 11.32 -14.35 -2.03
N GLY A 111 11.70 -13.24 -1.35
CA GLY A 111 12.24 -13.30 0.02
C GLY A 111 11.24 -13.48 1.18
N GLY A 112 9.97 -13.83 0.94
CA GLY A 112 8.98 -13.98 2.02
C GLY A 112 8.70 -12.68 2.80
N GLU A 113 8.34 -12.75 4.09
CA GLU A 113 8.02 -11.57 4.92
C GLU A 113 9.20 -10.60 5.11
N THR A 114 10.45 -11.05 4.96
CA THR A 114 11.67 -10.25 5.09
C THR A 114 12.11 -9.58 3.78
N SER A 115 11.35 -9.78 2.69
CA SER A 115 11.62 -9.21 1.37
C SER A 115 11.35 -7.70 1.28
N MET A 116 10.70 -7.12 2.29
CA MET A 116 10.33 -5.71 2.32
C MET A 116 10.86 -5.02 3.58
N ARG A 117 11.50 -3.86 3.39
CA ARG A 117 12.00 -3.03 4.50
C ARG A 117 11.22 -1.73 4.57
N ARG A 118 10.58 -1.45 5.71
CA ARG A 118 9.98 -0.13 5.96
C ARG A 118 11.07 0.94 5.89
N MET A 119 10.81 2.02 5.16
CA MET A 119 11.73 3.14 5.04
C MET A 119 11.25 4.36 5.81
N PHE A 120 10.03 4.82 5.51
CA PHE A 120 9.48 6.01 6.14
C PHE A 120 7.95 5.98 6.12
N ASP A 121 7.37 6.78 7.02
CA ASP A 121 5.94 7.01 7.13
C ASP A 121 5.60 8.37 6.50
N VAL A 122 4.46 8.45 5.83
CA VAL A 122 3.88 9.70 5.33
C VAL A 122 2.92 10.22 6.38
N VAL A 123 3.19 11.41 6.90
CA VAL A 123 2.41 12.04 7.97
C VAL A 123 1.56 13.15 7.38
N TYR A 124 0.27 13.13 7.69
CA TYR A 124 -0.64 14.21 7.34
C TYR A 124 -0.38 15.42 8.26
N PRO A 125 -0.13 16.62 7.70
CA PRO A 125 0.15 17.81 8.49
C PRO A 125 -1.13 18.31 9.14
N MET A 126 -1.33 17.97 10.41
CA MET A 126 -2.47 18.39 11.21
C MET A 126 -2.02 19.31 12.33
N ALA A 127 -2.71 20.43 12.51
CA ALA A 127 -2.52 21.28 13.67
C ALA A 127 -3.00 20.56 14.95
N ALA A 128 -2.33 20.79 16.07
CA ALA A 128 -2.55 20.05 17.33
C ALA A 128 -3.96 20.23 17.94
N ASP A 129 -4.66 21.30 17.54
CA ASP A 129 -6.04 21.63 17.90
C ASP A 129 -7.07 20.85 17.06
N GLN A 130 -6.70 20.47 15.84
CA GLN A 130 -7.49 19.58 15.01
C GLN A 130 -7.18 18.13 15.40
N ARG A 131 -7.94 17.58 16.35
CA ARG A 131 -7.86 16.14 16.72
C ARG A 131 -8.98 15.33 16.08
N ARG A 132 -9.02 15.31 14.75
CA ARG A 132 -10.01 14.52 13.99
C ARG A 132 -9.30 13.42 13.21
N HIS A 133 -9.96 12.27 13.08
CA HIS A 133 -9.46 11.17 12.27
C HIS A 133 -9.30 11.59 10.80
N VAL A 134 -8.14 11.30 10.22
CA VAL A 134 -7.85 11.48 8.79
C VAL A 134 -7.57 10.11 8.20
N SER A 135 -8.30 9.79 7.14
CA SER A 135 -8.08 8.58 6.35
C SER A 135 -7.66 8.98 4.95
N ILE A 136 -6.70 8.26 4.37
CA ILE A 136 -6.53 8.30 2.92
C ILE A 136 -7.82 7.77 2.28
N ASN A 137 -8.12 8.23 1.07
CA ASN A 137 -9.05 7.59 0.14
C ASN A 137 -8.27 6.92 -1.01
N SER A 138 -7.25 7.61 -1.51
CA SER A 138 -6.33 7.09 -2.52
C SER A 138 -4.95 7.70 -2.34
N ALA A 139 -3.91 6.91 -2.56
CA ALA A 139 -2.54 7.39 -2.60
C ALA A 139 -1.80 6.72 -3.75
N ARG A 140 -0.99 7.49 -4.48
CA ARG A 140 -0.26 7.06 -5.67
C ARG A 140 1.14 7.66 -5.72
N TRP A 141 2.09 6.90 -6.25
CA TRP A 141 3.33 7.50 -6.72
C TRP A 141 3.07 8.42 -7.90
N LEU A 142 3.84 9.50 -7.99
CA LEU A 142 3.89 10.30 -9.21
C LEU A 142 4.66 9.54 -10.30
N PRO A 143 4.34 9.77 -11.58
CA PRO A 143 4.76 8.89 -12.68
C PRO A 143 6.26 8.85 -12.91
N GLU A 144 6.98 9.94 -12.61
CA GLU A 144 8.43 10.01 -12.82
C GLU A 144 9.21 9.79 -11.51
N PRO A 145 10.35 9.07 -11.57
CA PRO A 145 11.26 8.96 -10.43
C PRO A 145 11.65 10.33 -9.88
N GLY A 146 11.66 10.47 -8.56
CA GLY A 146 12.03 11.72 -7.88
C GLY A 146 10.93 12.78 -7.79
N LEU A 147 9.74 12.58 -8.38
CA LEU A 147 8.63 13.53 -8.20
C LEU A 147 7.92 13.37 -6.85
N GLY A 148 8.02 12.19 -6.23
CA GLY A 148 7.38 11.87 -4.95
C GLY A 148 6.02 11.20 -5.12
N LEU A 149 5.06 11.53 -4.26
CA LEU A 149 3.74 10.88 -4.22
C LEU A 149 2.62 11.89 -4.01
N ALA A 150 1.39 11.49 -4.35
CA ALA A 150 0.19 12.26 -4.09
C ALA A 150 -0.84 11.41 -3.35
N TYR A 151 -1.61 12.04 -2.46
CA TYR A 151 -2.72 11.36 -1.80
C TYR A 151 -3.92 12.29 -1.58
N GLY A 152 -5.10 11.69 -1.59
CA GLY A 152 -6.37 12.33 -1.24
C GLY A 152 -6.90 11.80 0.09
N THR A 153 -7.57 12.64 0.87
CA THR A 153 -8.12 12.28 2.19
C THR A 153 -9.65 12.30 2.22
N ASN A 154 -10.23 11.66 3.23
CA ASN A 154 -11.66 11.73 3.55
C ASN A 154 -12.15 13.13 3.98
N LYS A 155 -11.25 14.10 4.10
CA LYS A 155 -11.58 15.51 4.38
C LYS A 155 -11.65 16.37 3.12
N GLY A 156 -11.37 15.81 1.95
CA GLY A 156 -11.33 16.54 0.69
C GLY A 156 -9.98 17.18 0.38
N ASP A 157 -8.94 16.87 1.15
CA ASP A 157 -7.59 17.37 0.88
C ASP A 157 -6.95 16.56 -0.26
N LEU A 158 -6.20 17.24 -1.12
CA LEU A 158 -5.28 16.64 -2.08
C LEU A 158 -3.88 17.16 -1.78
N VAL A 159 -2.97 16.26 -1.41
CA VAL A 159 -1.60 16.60 -1.00
C VAL A 159 -0.62 15.98 -1.98
N ILE A 160 0.36 16.77 -2.41
CA ILE A 160 1.50 16.33 -3.22
C ILE A 160 2.75 16.42 -2.34
N CYS A 161 3.34 15.28 -2.02
CA CYS A 161 4.60 15.17 -1.29
C CYS A 161 5.74 15.06 -2.29
N ARG A 162 6.55 16.12 -2.41
CA ARG A 162 7.79 16.10 -3.20
C ARG A 162 8.99 15.84 -2.31
N PRO A 163 10.01 15.09 -2.76
CA PRO A 163 11.28 15.03 -2.06
C PRO A 163 11.94 16.42 -2.06
N VAL A 164 12.66 16.72 -0.97
CA VAL A 164 13.39 17.97 -0.76
C VAL A 164 14.82 17.82 -1.26
#